data_AF-A0A7M3MNK5-F1
#
_entry.id   AF-A0A7M3MNK5-F1
#
_cell.length_a   1.000
_cell.length_b   1.000
_cell.length_c   1.000
_cell.angle_alpha   90.00
_cell.angle_beta   90.00
_cell.angle_gamma   90.00
#
_symmetry.space_group_name_H-M   'P 1'
#
loop_
_entity.id
_entity.type
_entity.pdbx_description
1 polymer ?
#
loop_
_entity_poly.entity_id
_entity_poly.type
_entity_poly.pdbx_seq_one_letter_code
_entity_poly.pdbx_strand_id
1 'polypeptide(L)' 'AAETDTAEDNGRAKLAAKGADLLVVNDVSATDAGFEVEDNRVVILDRRGGREEVALTHKRTVAERILDAVVVWLGASDRA' A
#
# COMPACT_ATOMS: atom_id res chain seq x y z
N ALA A 1 -8.47 -18.74 -1.25
CA ALA A 1 -8.11 -17.70 -2.22
C ALA A 1 -9.36 -16.88 -2.49
N ALA A 2 -9.57 -15.77 -1.77
CA ALA A 2 -10.75 -14.90 -1.95
C ALA A 2 -10.73 -13.55 -1.19
N GLU A 3 -9.71 -13.20 -0.39
CA GLU A 3 -9.70 -11.90 0.32
C GLU A 3 -8.81 -10.84 -0.34
N THR A 4 -7.75 -11.26 -1.02
CA THR A 4 -6.74 -10.37 -1.61
C THR A 4 -7.30 -9.49 -2.73
N ASP A 5 -8.21 -10.03 -3.56
CA ASP A 5 -8.83 -9.30 -4.66
C ASP A 5 -9.81 -8.22 -4.15
N THR A 6 -10.55 -8.50 -3.08
CA THR A 6 -11.51 -7.55 -2.52
C THR A 6 -10.83 -6.38 -1.82
N ALA A 7 -9.75 -6.62 -1.07
CA ALA A 7 -9.01 -5.57 -0.38
C ALA A 7 -8.36 -4.60 -1.37
N GLU A 8 -7.75 -5.11 -2.43
CA GLU A 8 -7.14 -4.30 -3.47
C GLU A 8 -8.18 -3.50 -4.27
N ASP A 9 -9.28 -4.14 -4.71
CA ASP A 9 -10.36 -3.46 -5.45
C ASP A 9 -11.00 -2.35 -4.63
N ASN A 10 -11.28 -2.62 -3.35
CA ASN A 10 -11.73 -1.60 -2.40
C ASN A 10 -10.69 -0.49 -2.22
N GLY A 11 -9.41 -0.83 -2.23
CA GLY A 11 -8.30 0.11 -2.22
C GLY A 11 -8.33 1.04 -3.43
N ARG A 12 -8.44 0.50 -4.64
CA ARG A 12 -8.51 1.27 -5.88
C ARG A 12 -9.72 2.21 -5.91
N ALA A 13 -10.88 1.73 -5.49
CA ALA A 13 -12.08 2.56 -5.37
C ALA A 13 -11.89 3.71 -4.37
N LYS A 14 -11.28 3.46 -3.20
CA LYS A 14 -10.99 4.48 -2.19
C LYS A 14 -9.94 5.48 -2.67
N LEU A 15 -8.90 5.02 -3.38
CA LEU A 15 -7.86 5.87 -3.95
C LEU A 15 -8.48 6.91 -4.91
N ALA A 16 -9.31 6.44 -5.85
CA ALA A 16 -10.03 7.31 -6.78
C ALA A 16 -11.01 8.25 -6.08
N ALA A 17 -11.83 7.73 -5.17
CA ALA A 17 -12.84 8.52 -4.46
C ALA A 17 -12.24 9.62 -3.56
N LYS A 18 -11.05 9.38 -2.99
CA LYS A 18 -10.34 10.35 -2.15
C LYS A 18 -9.45 11.31 -2.93
N GLY A 19 -9.20 11.05 -4.21
CA GLY A 19 -8.27 11.85 -5.02
C GLY A 19 -6.83 11.81 -4.48
N ALA A 20 -6.46 10.75 -3.78
CA ALA A 20 -5.09 10.58 -3.29
C ALA A 20 -4.16 10.11 -4.42
N ASP A 21 -2.86 10.38 -4.28
CA ASP A 21 -1.84 9.91 -5.22
C ASP A 21 -1.41 8.47 -4.94
N LEU A 22 -1.26 8.14 -3.66
CA LEU A 22 -0.87 6.82 -3.16
C LEU A 22 -1.87 6.35 -2.09
N LEU A 23 -2.14 5.05 -2.04
CA LEU A 23 -2.92 4.43 -0.99
C LEU A 23 -2.24 3.13 -0.53
N VAL A 24 -2.00 3.01 0.77
CA VAL A 24 -1.48 1.79 1.40
C VAL A 24 -2.66 0.95 1.88
N VAL A 25 -2.79 -0.25 1.35
CA VAL A 25 -3.79 -1.24 1.72
C VAL A 25 -3.11 -2.29 2.57
N ASN A 26 -3.49 -2.38 3.84
CA ASN A 26 -3.03 -3.45 4.73
C ASN A 26 -4.17 -4.43 5.00
N ASP A 27 -3.86 -5.72 4.98
CA ASP A 27 -4.81 -6.75 5.38
C ASP A 27 -4.82 -6.86 6.92
N VAL A 28 -5.89 -6.38 7.54
CA VAL A 28 -6.08 -6.39 9.00
C VAL A 28 -6.82 -7.63 9.49
N SER A 29 -7.23 -8.52 8.58
CA SER A 29 -7.94 -9.75 8.96
C SER A 29 -6.99 -10.81 9.51
N ALA A 30 -5.70 -10.70 9.18
CA ALA A 30 -4.67 -11.62 9.61
C ALA A 30 -4.17 -11.27 11.03
N THR A 31 -3.93 -12.30 11.85
CA THR A 31 -3.41 -12.13 13.22
C THR A 31 -1.89 -11.96 13.27
N ASP A 32 -1.19 -12.21 12.16
CA ASP A 32 0.26 -12.08 12.02
C ASP A 32 0.70 -10.70 11.48
N ALA A 33 -0.25 -9.83 11.13
CA ALA A 33 0.01 -8.55 10.48
C ALA A 33 -0.96 -7.47 10.97
N GLY A 34 -0.48 -6.22 11.03
CA GLY A 34 -1.36 -5.07 11.25
C GLY A 34 -1.30 -4.53 12.67
N PHE A 35 -2.38 -4.56 13.43
CA PHE A 35 -2.42 -3.93 14.75
C PHE A 35 -1.81 -4.83 15.83
N GLU A 36 -1.24 -4.22 16.87
CA GLU A 36 -0.74 -4.92 18.07
C GLU A 36 0.38 -5.97 17.88
N VAL A 37 0.90 -6.10 16.65
CA VAL A 37 2.06 -6.94 16.30
C VAL A 37 3.20 -6.12 15.72
N GLU A 38 4.42 -6.65 15.63
CA GLU A 38 5.58 -5.92 15.09
C GLU A 38 5.61 -5.90 13.54
N ASP A 39 4.89 -6.82 12.91
CA ASP A 39 4.96 -7.05 11.47
C ASP A 39 3.72 -6.55 10.74
N ASN A 40 3.86 -6.35 9.43
CA ASN A 40 2.77 -5.98 8.55
C ASN A 40 3.03 -6.47 7.12
N ARG A 41 1.95 -6.62 6.35
CA ARG A 41 1.96 -6.90 4.91
C ARG A 41 1.03 -5.90 4.24
N VAL A 42 1.50 -5.26 3.18
CA VAL A 42 0.73 -4.20 2.53
C VAL A 42 0.84 -4.25 1.02
N VAL A 43 -0.16 -3.69 0.35
CA VAL A 43 -0.12 -3.34 -1.07
C VAL A 43 -0.16 -1.81 -1.16
N ILE A 44 0.83 -1.22 -1.83
CA ILE A 44 0.88 0.21 -2.12
C ILE A 44 0.34 0.40 -3.53
N LEU A 45 -0.72 1.19 -3.65
CA LEU A 45 -1.39 1.52 -4.91
C LEU A 45 -1.09 2.96 -5.29
N ASP A 46 -0.87 3.23 -6.58
CA ASP A 46 -0.77 4.58 -7.11
C ASP A 46 -1.92 4.93 -8.07
N ARG A 47 -2.19 6.23 -8.22
CA ARG A 47 -3.30 6.70 -9.08
C ARG A 47 -3.05 6.53 -10.59
N ARG A 48 -1.83 6.17 -11.01
CA ARG A 48 -1.47 5.82 -12.40
C ARG A 48 -1.61 4.32 -12.67
N GLY A 49 -2.07 3.55 -11.69
CA GLY A 49 -2.32 2.11 -11.80
C GLY A 49 -1.19 1.23 -11.28
N GLY A 50 -0.08 1.79 -10.81
CA GLY A 50 1.01 1.03 -10.21
C GLY A 50 0.62 0.36 -8.91
N ARG A 51 1.34 -0.72 -8.63
CA ARG A 51 1.10 -1.66 -7.54
C ARG A 51 2.44 -2.19 -7.04
N GLU A 52 2.70 -2.02 -5.76
CA GLU A 52 3.83 -2.63 -5.07
C GLU A 52 3.32 -3.49 -3.92
N GLU A 53 3.77 -4.73 -3.87
CA GLU A 53 3.46 -5.65 -2.79
C GLU A 53 4.63 -5.73 -1.81
N VAL A 54 4.34 -5.50 -0.53
CA VAL A 54 5.28 -5.66 0.55
C VAL A 54 4.85 -6.88 1.35
N ALA A 55 5.62 -7.96 1.22
CA ALA A 55 5.42 -9.19 1.97
C ALA A 55 5.55 -8.94 3.49
N LEU A 56 5.13 -9.92 4.30
CA LEU A 56 5.22 -9.82 5.75
C LEU A 56 6.63 -9.48 6.21
N THR A 57 6.76 -8.35 6.89
CA THR A 57 8.02 -7.86 7.41
C THR A 57 7.73 -6.89 8.56
N HIS A 58 8.77 -6.52 9.31
CA HIS A 58 8.67 -5.49 10.35
C HIS A 58 8.04 -4.21 9.81
N LYS A 59 7.18 -3.58 10.62
CA LYS A 59 6.54 -2.29 10.32
C LYS A 59 7.53 -1.20 9.96
N ARG A 60 8.75 -1.27 10.50
CA ARG A 60 9.84 -0.35 10.14
C ARG A 60 10.21 -0.47 8.66
N THR A 61 10.39 -1.69 8.15
CA THR A 61 10.65 -1.95 6.73
C THR A 61 9.47 -1.52 5.86
N VAL A 62 8.23 -1.74 6.32
CA VAL A 62 7.04 -1.25 5.61
C VAL A 62 7.05 0.28 5.51
N ALA A 63 7.40 0.98 6.58
CA ALA A 63 7.49 2.44 6.57
C ALA A 63 8.57 2.96 5.60
N GLU A 64 9.72 2.27 5.52
CA GLU A 64 10.78 2.58 4.55
C GLU A 64 10.27 2.42 3.11
N ARG A 65 9.55 1.32 2.80
CA ARG A 65 8.92 1.10 1.49
C ARG A 65 7.90 2.18 1.11
N ILE A 66 7.08 2.61 2.08
CA ILE A 66 6.12 3.70 1.86
C ILE A 66 6.85 4.99 1.50
N LEU A 67 7.95 5.30 2.19
CA LEU A 67 8.75 6.49 1.90
C LEU A 67 9.42 6.41 0.52
N ASP A 68 9.95 5.25 0.15
CA ASP A 68 10.51 5.00 -1.19
C ASP A 68 9.46 5.26 -2.29
N ALA A 69 8.24 4.76 -2.10
CA ALA A 69 7.13 4.98 -3.05
C ALA A 69 6.79 6.47 -3.20
N VAL A 70 6.80 7.25 -2.10
CA VAL A 70 6.60 8.70 -2.15
C VAL A 70 7.72 9.39 -2.93
N VAL A 71 8.99 9.02 -2.70
CA VAL A 71 10.13 9.60 -3.43
C VAL A 71 10.02 9.31 -4.93
N VAL A 72 9.70 8.07 -5.31
CA VAL A 72 9.49 7.69 -6.71
C VAL A 72 8.34 8.49 -7.33
N TRP A 73 7.22 8.62 -6.62
CA TRP A 73 6.04 9.35 -7.09
C TRP A 73 6.33 10.83 -7.38
N LEU A 74 7.00 11.51 -6.44
CA LEU A 74 7.37 12.92 -6.58
C LEU A 74 8.38 13.10 -7.72
N GLY A 75 9.41 12.25 -7.78
CA GLY A 75 10.40 12.32 -8.86
C GLY A 75 9.84 12.00 -10.25
N ALA A 76 8.78 11.19 -10.35
CA ALA A 76 8.07 10.93 -11.60
C ALA A 76 7.03 12.01 -11.96
N SER A 77 6.72 12.93 -11.04
CA SER A 77 5.84 14.08 -11.26
C SER A 77 6.61 15.31 -11.74
N ASP A 78 7.86 15.47 -11.30
CA ASP A 78 8.75 16.55 -11.77
C ASP A 78 9.24 16.38 -13.22
N ARG A 79 9.00 15.21 -13.83
CA ARG A 79 9.40 14.87 -15.21
C ARG A 79 8.26 14.98 -16.23
N ALA A 80 7.05 15.37 -15.80
CA ALA A 80 5.87 15.51 -16.64
C ALA A 80 5.52 16.99 -16.85
#